data_AF-A0A2Y9A1U1-F1
#
_entry.id   AF-A0A2Y9A1U1-F1
#
_cell.length_a   1.000
_cell.length_b   1.000
_cell.length_c   1.000
_cell.angle_alpha   90.00
_cell.angle_beta   90.00
_cell.angle_gamma   90.00
#
_symmetry.space_group_name_H-M   'P 1'
#
loop_
_entity.id
_entity.type
_entity.pdbx_description
1 polymer ?
#
loop_
_entity_poly.entity_id
_entity_poly.type
_entity_poly.pdbx_seq_one_letter_code
_entity_poly.pdbx_strand_id
1 'polypeptide(L)'
;MRGLVVLFLTVLTGCVAAPPPGSPAPSEPALSLVPYEGGLVVVGSGGREIGFGRDRPGALASVARVEGVAPRPIPCAALGRDGFVTREGVTLIFTEHSFVGWAQDGRRAGRTC
;
A
#
# COMPACT_ATOMS: atom_id res chain seq x y z
N MET A 1 -48.91 -3.53 -52.21
CA MET A 1 -48.98 -5.00 -52.01
C MET A 1 -47.56 -5.51 -51.78
N ARG A 2 -47.33 -6.25 -50.67
CA ARG A 2 -46.37 -7.37 -50.42
C ARG A 2 -45.08 -7.45 -51.29
N GLY A 3 -43.86 -7.71 -50.81
CA GLY A 3 -43.32 -8.22 -49.54
C GLY A 3 -41.79 -7.94 -49.51
N LEU A 4 -41.10 -7.82 -48.37
CA LEU A 4 -40.69 -8.82 -47.36
C LEU A 4 -39.68 -9.86 -47.87
N VAL A 5 -38.38 -9.57 -47.67
CA VAL A 5 -37.26 -10.52 -47.47
C VAL A 5 -36.24 -9.77 -46.58
N VAL A 6 -36.44 -9.72 -45.26
CA VAL A 6 -35.75 -10.53 -44.23
C VAL A 6 -34.38 -11.05 -44.66
N LEU A 7 -33.32 -10.34 -44.24
CA LEU A 7 -32.00 -10.93 -44.09
C LEU A 7 -31.64 -10.96 -42.60
N PHE A 8 -31.64 -12.18 -42.07
CA PHE A 8 -31.15 -12.59 -40.77
C PHE A 8 -29.70 -12.10 -40.55
N LEU A 9 -29.46 -11.40 -39.44
CA LEU A 9 -28.11 -11.25 -38.87
C LEU A 9 -28.15 -11.73 -37.42
N THR A 10 -27.57 -12.92 -37.26
CA THR A 10 -27.49 -13.75 -36.07
C THR A 10 -26.55 -13.19 -34.99
N VAL A 11 -27.13 -12.96 -33.81
CA VAL A 11 -26.69 -13.34 -32.45
C VAL A 11 -25.19 -13.56 -32.22
N LEU A 12 -24.60 -12.80 -31.29
CA LEU A 12 -23.67 -13.32 -30.26
C LEU A 12 -23.70 -12.37 -29.04
N THR A 13 -24.82 -12.40 -28.30
CA THR A 13 -24.90 -11.84 -26.95
C THR A 13 -24.15 -12.78 -26.01
N GLY A 14 -22.90 -12.46 -25.68
CA GLY A 14 -22.14 -13.15 -24.65
C GLY A 14 -22.79 -12.91 -23.28
N CYS A 15 -23.48 -13.92 -22.76
CA CYS A 15 -23.92 -13.94 -21.36
C CYS A 15 -22.69 -14.02 -20.46
N VAL A 16 -22.27 -12.90 -19.87
CA VAL A 16 -21.42 -12.93 -18.68
C VAL A 16 -22.28 -13.47 -17.55
N ALA A 17 -21.99 -14.69 -17.13
CA ALA A 17 -22.55 -15.28 -15.93
C ALA A 17 -22.06 -14.45 -14.73
N ALA A 18 -22.98 -13.79 -14.03
CA ALA A 18 -22.68 -13.17 -12.75
C ALA A 18 -22.23 -14.27 -11.76
N PRO A 19 -21.12 -14.08 -11.03
CA PRO A 19 -20.66 -15.08 -10.08
C PRO A 19 -21.73 -15.30 -8.99
N PRO A 20 -21.90 -16.54 -8.50
CA PRO A 20 -22.91 -16.87 -7.51
C PRO A 20 -22.67 -16.11 -6.20
N PRO A 21 -23.73 -15.67 -5.51
CA PRO A 21 -23.62 -15.03 -4.20
C PRO A 21 -22.96 -16.01 -3.22
N GLY A 22 -21.78 -15.64 -2.71
CA GLY A 22 -20.95 -16.48 -1.85
C GLY A 22 -19.58 -16.85 -2.43
N SER A 23 -19.26 -16.45 -3.66
CA SER A 23 -17.87 -16.53 -4.15
C SER A 23 -16.99 -15.60 -3.32
N PRO A 24 -15.94 -16.09 -2.62
CA PRO A 24 -14.99 -15.21 -1.95
C PRO A 24 -14.37 -14.30 -3.01
N ALA A 25 -14.40 -12.99 -2.74
CA ALA A 25 -13.69 -12.03 -3.57
C ALA A 25 -12.21 -12.46 -3.68
N PRO A 26 -11.54 -12.24 -4.82
CA PRO A 26 -10.11 -12.50 -4.93
C PRO A 26 -9.42 -11.83 -3.75
N SER A 27 -8.72 -12.61 -2.93
CA SER A 27 -7.95 -12.07 -1.82
C SER A 27 -6.90 -11.15 -2.43
N GLU A 28 -7.03 -9.84 -2.21
CA GLU A 28 -6.01 -8.90 -2.62
C GLU A 28 -4.67 -9.38 -2.04
N PRO A 29 -3.56 -9.33 -2.81
CA PRO A 29 -2.27 -9.76 -2.30
C PRO A 29 -1.98 -9.01 -1.00
N ALA A 30 -1.72 -9.76 0.07
CA ALA A 30 -1.42 -9.19 1.37
C ALA A 30 -0.18 -8.30 1.23
N LEU A 31 -0.37 -6.99 1.39
CA LEU A 31 0.73 -6.03 1.37
C LEU A 31 1.45 -6.07 2.72
N SER A 32 2.78 -5.99 2.69
CA SER A 32 3.60 -5.88 3.90
C SER A 32 4.78 -4.94 3.71
N LEU A 33 5.31 -4.40 4.81
CA LEU A 33 6.43 -3.47 4.79
C LEU A 33 7.73 -4.20 5.10
N VAL A 34 8.71 -4.08 4.21
CA VAL A 34 10.03 -4.67 4.41
C VAL A 34 11.09 -3.57 4.41
N PRO A 35 11.98 -3.54 5.42
CA PRO A 35 13.04 -2.56 5.46
C PRO A 35 14.04 -2.67 4.31
N TYR A 36 14.39 -1.51 3.74
CA TYR A 36 15.29 -1.35 2.60
C TYR A 36 16.24 -0.16 2.79
N GLU A 37 17.41 -0.18 2.14
CA GLU A 37 18.45 0.85 2.31
C GLU A 37 17.93 2.29 2.10
N GLY A 38 17.01 2.49 1.15
CA GLY A 38 16.42 3.79 0.83
C GLY A 38 15.07 4.08 1.49
N GLY A 39 14.54 3.19 2.35
CA GLY A 39 13.20 3.34 2.92
C GLY A 39 12.53 2.00 3.19
N LEU A 40 11.28 1.83 2.76
CA LEU A 40 10.51 0.60 2.93
C LEU A 40 10.02 0.08 1.58
N VAL A 41 10.27 -1.18 1.27
CA VAL A 41 9.65 -1.88 0.15
C VAL A 41 8.26 -2.34 0.58
N VAL A 42 7.28 -2.21 -0.31
CA VAL A 42 5.94 -2.75 -0.11
C VAL A 42 5.84 -4.08 -0.87
N VAL A 43 5.95 -5.21 -0.17
CA VAL A 43 5.82 -6.53 -0.80
C VAL A 43 4.39 -6.73 -1.26
N GLY A 44 4.20 -7.44 -2.39
CA GLY A 44 2.88 -7.63 -3.01
C GLY A 44 2.39 -6.44 -3.85
N SER A 45 3.14 -5.34 -3.89
CA SER A 45 2.73 -4.10 -4.58
C SER A 45 3.19 -3.95 -6.04
N GLY A 46 3.94 -4.91 -6.56
CA GLY A 46 4.58 -4.80 -7.89
C GLY A 46 5.82 -3.90 -7.93
N GLY A 47 6.56 -3.79 -6.82
CA GLY A 47 7.83 -3.05 -6.74
C GLY A 47 7.72 -1.62 -6.23
N ARG A 48 6.63 -1.27 -5.54
CA ARG A 48 6.47 0.06 -4.93
C ARG A 48 7.22 0.16 -3.61
N GLU A 49 7.61 1.38 -3.28
CA GLU A 49 8.34 1.70 -2.06
C GLU A 49 7.87 3.01 -1.42
N ILE A 50 8.21 3.15 -0.14
CA ILE A 50 8.10 4.38 0.65
C ILE A 50 9.53 4.83 0.92
N GLY A 51 10.09 5.59 -0.02
CA GLY A 51 11.47 6.06 0.04
C GLY A 51 11.69 7.26 0.98
N PHE A 52 12.94 7.45 1.41
CA PHE A 52 13.40 8.63 2.13
C PHE A 52 13.13 9.92 1.35
N GLY A 53 13.01 11.03 2.08
CA GLY A 53 12.65 12.33 1.53
C GLY A 53 11.15 12.51 1.28
N ARG A 54 10.36 11.43 1.25
CA ARG A 54 8.90 11.50 1.19
C ARG A 54 8.37 12.35 2.35
N ASP A 55 7.34 13.14 2.07
CA ASP A 55 6.70 13.96 3.08
C ASP A 55 6.10 13.10 4.20
N ARG A 56 6.13 13.63 5.42
CA ARG A 56 5.69 12.91 6.62
C ARG A 56 4.21 12.46 6.51
N PRO A 57 3.24 13.33 6.19
CA PRO A 57 1.85 12.91 6.03
C PRO A 57 1.66 11.80 5.00
N GLY A 58 2.30 11.92 3.83
CA GLY A 58 2.20 10.98 2.73
C GLY A 58 2.83 9.62 3.04
N ALA A 59 3.96 9.60 3.76
CA ALA A 59 4.58 8.36 4.22
C ALA A 59 3.69 7.64 5.26
N LEU A 60 3.20 8.35 6.28
CA LEU A 60 2.31 7.78 7.30
C LEU A 60 1.00 7.25 6.69
N ALA A 61 0.39 7.99 5.75
CA ALA A 61 -0.81 7.56 5.04
C ALA A 61 -0.56 6.31 4.17
N SER A 62 0.62 6.21 3.56
CA SER A 62 1.00 5.04 2.77
C SER A 62 1.17 3.80 3.65
N VAL A 63 1.86 3.94 4.78
CA VAL A 63 1.98 2.86 5.77
C VAL A 63 0.61 2.44 6.31
N ALA A 64 -0.25 3.41 6.64
CA ALA A 64 -1.59 3.11 7.13
C ALA A 64 -2.44 2.32 6.13
N ARG A 65 -2.28 2.60 4.83
CA ARG A 65 -2.94 1.83 3.77
C ARG A 65 -2.42 0.41 3.66
N VAL A 66 -1.10 0.22 3.80
CA VAL A 66 -0.47 -1.10 3.71
C VAL A 66 -0.85 -1.97 4.91
N GLU A 67 -0.75 -1.44 6.12
CA GLU A 67 -0.97 -2.22 7.35
C GLU A 67 -2.42 -2.20 7.85
N GLY A 68 -3.29 -1.38 7.24
CA GLY A 68 -4.68 -1.19 7.65
C GLY A 68 -4.87 -0.38 8.94
N VAL A 69 -3.79 0.18 9.50
CA VAL A 69 -3.80 0.98 10.73
C VAL A 69 -2.69 2.03 10.70
N ALA A 70 -2.97 3.21 11.24
CA ALA A 70 -1.96 4.27 11.31
C ALA A 70 -0.82 3.92 12.29
N PRO A 71 0.44 4.25 11.95
CA PRO A 71 1.56 4.16 12.88
C PRO A 71 1.32 4.99 14.14
N ARG A 72 1.73 4.46 15.29
CA ARG A 72 1.57 5.14 16.58
C ARG A 72 2.79 5.99 16.89
N PRO A 73 2.64 7.23 17.36
CA PRO A 73 3.78 8.04 17.76
C PRO A 73 4.52 7.41 18.95
N ILE A 74 5.85 7.53 18.95
CA ILE A 74 6.72 7.12 20.05
C ILE A 74 7.70 8.25 20.40
N PRO A 75 8.17 8.33 21.66
CA PRO A 75 9.18 9.32 22.04
C PRO A 75 10.47 9.17 21.24
N CYS A 76 11.04 10.29 20.80
CA CYS A 76 12.34 10.35 20.13
C CYS A 76 13.23 11.34 20.89
N ALA A 77 14.37 10.87 21.41
CA ALA A 77 15.27 11.73 22.19
C ALA A 77 16.05 12.74 21.32
N ALA A 78 16.19 12.45 20.03
CA ALA A 78 16.89 13.30 19.09
C ALA A 78 16.07 14.56 18.76
N LEU A 79 16.66 15.74 18.99
CA LEU A 79 16.03 17.03 18.68
C LEU A 79 15.65 17.15 17.20
N GLY A 80 14.45 17.67 16.94
CA GLY A 80 13.92 17.87 15.59
C GLY A 80 13.57 16.58 14.85
N ARG A 81 13.41 15.46 15.58
CA ARG A 81 12.96 14.18 15.03
C ARG A 81 11.73 13.67 15.75
N ASP A 82 10.86 13.04 14.98
CA ASP A 82 9.69 12.34 15.48
C ASP A 82 9.78 10.86 15.11
N GLY A 83 9.38 10.00 16.05
CA GLY A 83 9.34 8.55 15.87
C GLY A 83 7.90 8.05 15.79
N PHE A 84 7.66 7.09 14.91
CA PHE A 84 6.39 6.36 14.84
C PHE A 84 6.66 4.87 14.73
N VAL A 85 5.89 4.03 15.42
CA VAL A 85 5.99 2.58 15.31
C VAL A 85 4.81 2.02 14.52
N THR A 86 5.10 1.18 13.53
CA THR A 86 4.08 0.49 12.73
C THR A 86 3.53 -0.73 13.47
N ARG A 87 2.46 -1.35 12.97
CA ARG A 87 1.89 -2.59 13.52
C ARG A 87 2.89 -3.74 13.50
N GLU A 88 3.73 -3.79 12.46
CA GLU A 88 4.77 -4.81 12.27
C GLU A 88 6.07 -4.50 13.02
N GLY A 89 6.09 -3.45 13.86
CA GLY A 89 7.21 -3.11 14.72
C GLY A 89 8.32 -2.32 14.05
N VAL A 90 8.10 -1.82 12.81
CA VAL A 90 9.06 -0.92 12.17
C VAL A 90 8.96 0.44 12.86
N THR A 91 10.08 0.96 13.36
CA THR A 91 10.19 2.34 13.80
C THR A 91 10.51 3.22 12.60
N LEU A 92 9.63 4.16 12.28
CA LEU A 92 9.77 5.19 11.27
C LEU A 92 10.29 6.48 11.92
N ILE A 93 11.29 7.10 11.30
CA ILE A 93 11.91 8.32 11.78
C ILE A 93 11.68 9.45 10.79
N PHE A 94 11.20 10.57 11.30
CA PHE A 94 10.89 11.76 10.53
C PHE A 94 11.67 12.96 11.06
N THR A 95 12.07 13.85 10.16
CA THR A 95 12.25 15.28 10.48
C THR A 95 10.91 15.97 10.33
N GLU A 96 10.80 17.26 10.68
CA GLU A 96 9.54 18.04 10.59
C GLU A 96 8.73 17.74 9.33
N HIS A 97 9.41 17.62 8.18
CA HIS A 97 8.73 17.46 6.89
C HIS A 97 8.90 16.09 6.23
N SER A 98 9.96 15.33 6.52
CA SER A 98 10.34 14.19 5.67
C SER A 98 10.65 12.92 6.44
N PHE A 99 10.36 11.78 5.82
CA PHE A 99 10.83 10.45 6.21
C PHE A 99 12.34 10.34 6.00
N VAL A 100 13.10 10.04 7.05
CA VAL A 100 14.57 10.11 7.02
C VAL A 100 15.27 8.87 7.55
N GLY A 101 14.53 7.86 8.02
CA GLY A 101 15.13 6.62 8.48
C GLY A 101 14.14 5.64 9.07
N TRP A 102 14.60 4.42 9.28
CA TRP A 102 13.83 3.39 9.96
C TRP A 102 14.73 2.52 10.84
N ALA A 103 14.12 1.81 11.79
CA ALA A 103 14.75 0.78 12.60
C ALA A 103 13.80 -0.41 12.86
N GLN A 104 14.30 -1.63 12.77
CA GLN A 104 13.58 -2.87 13.08
C GLN A 104 14.58 -3.97 13.45
N ASP A 105 14.38 -4.68 14.56
CA ASP A 105 15.19 -5.84 14.98
C ASP A 105 16.71 -5.61 14.91
N GLY A 106 17.18 -4.44 15.37
CA GLY A 106 18.60 -4.07 15.34
C GLY A 106 19.13 -3.61 13.98
N ARG A 107 18.35 -3.80 12.91
CA ARG A 107 18.62 -3.21 11.59
C ARG A 107 18.11 -1.76 11.55
N ARG A 108 18.77 -0.94 10.75
CA ARG A 108 18.43 0.46 10.55
C ARG A 108 18.98 0.99 9.25
N ALA A 109 18.32 1.99 8.68
CA ALA A 109 18.87 2.82 7.62
C ALA A 109 18.45 4.28 7.80
N GLY A 110 19.29 5.21 7.35
CA GLY A 110 19.06 6.65 7.52
C GLY A 110 19.31 7.15 8.94
N ARG A 111 18.51 8.12 9.39
CA ARG A 111 18.58 8.73 10.73
C ARG A 111 17.78 7.93 11.75
N THR A 112 18.23 7.90 13.00
CA THR A 112 17.56 7.18 14.09
C THR A 112 16.97 8.12 15.14
N CYS A 113 16.16 7.60 16.05
CA CYS A 113 16.17 8.11 17.43
C CYS A 113 17.46 7.63 18.12
#